data_AF-A0A9W8TSQ5-F1
#
_entry.id   AF-A0A9W8TSQ5-F1
#
_cell.length_a   1.000
_cell.length_b   1.000
_cell.length_c   1.000
_cell.angle_alpha   90.00
_cell.angle_beta   90.00
_cell.angle_gamma   90.00
#
_symmetry.space_group_name_H-M   'P 1'
#
loop_
_entity.id
_entity.type
_entity.pdbx_description
1 polymer ?
#
loop_
_entity_poly.entity_id
_entity_poly.type
_entity_poly.pdbx_seq_one_letter_code
_entity_poly.pdbx_strand_id
1 'polypeptide(L)'
;PPNFPLFTPTGRYTQERKEFIDDAHNGSFLWPEERAAVHQLMMLHERAFAWEESEKGQFKPEYFPPVEMPVIEHIPWRVPAMPIPPGLVDKVVEIVREKICTGVYEPSSSSYRTRWFLVVKKDGTSLRLVHDLQPLNAVTIHDSSIPPILEQLTKWYACRAVLATLDLFVGYDE
;
A
#
# COMPACT_ATOMS: atom_id res chain seq x y z
N PRO A 1 -12.77 -23.32 27.77
CA PRO A 1 -12.26 -22.13 27.05
C PRO A 1 -11.45 -22.61 25.83
N PRO A 2 -11.41 -21.86 24.72
CA PRO A 2 -10.51 -22.18 23.62
C PRO A 2 -9.06 -22.18 24.14
N ASN A 3 -8.33 -23.27 23.87
CA ASN A 3 -6.93 -23.41 24.23
C ASN A 3 -6.10 -23.01 23.00
N PHE A 4 -5.56 -21.80 23.01
CA PHE A 4 -4.73 -21.32 21.92
C PHE A 4 -3.28 -21.79 22.12
N PRO A 5 -2.61 -22.23 21.04
CA PRO A 5 -1.21 -22.67 21.13
C PRO A 5 -0.35 -21.50 21.62
N LEU A 6 0.71 -21.83 22.36
CA LEU A 6 1.72 -20.84 22.74
C LEU A 6 2.32 -20.23 21.48
N PHE A 7 2.62 -18.93 21.55
CA PHE A 7 3.26 -18.22 20.46
C PHE A 7 4.59 -18.90 20.08
N THR A 8 4.79 -19.09 18.78
CA THR A 8 6.04 -19.52 18.17
C THR A 8 6.29 -18.69 16.91
N PRO A 9 7.49 -18.13 16.70
CA PRO A 9 7.80 -17.39 15.48
C PRO A 9 7.57 -18.27 14.23
N THR A 10 6.89 -17.74 13.22
CA THR A 10 6.47 -18.49 12.02
C THR A 10 6.66 -17.64 10.77
N GLY A 11 7.59 -18.03 9.91
CA GLY A 11 7.87 -17.34 8.65
C GLY A 11 8.10 -15.84 8.86
N ARG A 12 7.20 -15.01 8.33
CA ARG A 12 7.20 -13.56 8.48
C ARG A 12 6.81 -13.08 9.88
N TYR A 13 6.11 -13.86 10.70
CA TYR A 13 5.67 -13.41 12.02
C TYR A 13 6.71 -13.70 13.10
N THR A 14 7.59 -12.71 13.33
CA THR A 14 8.72 -12.78 14.28
C THR A 14 8.34 -12.31 15.68
N GLN A 15 9.24 -12.51 16.65
CA GLN A 15 9.08 -11.99 18.02
C GLN A 15 8.94 -10.46 18.03
N GLU A 16 9.75 -9.74 17.25
CA GLU A 16 9.66 -8.28 17.14
C GLU A 16 8.30 -7.83 16.58
N ARG A 17 7.79 -8.52 15.56
CA ARG A 17 6.48 -8.25 14.97
C ARG A 17 5.33 -8.59 15.92
N LYS A 18 5.49 -9.60 16.78
CA LYS A 18 4.56 -9.87 17.89
C LYS A 18 4.53 -8.72 18.89
N GLU A 19 5.70 -8.26 19.33
CA GLU A 19 5.83 -7.15 20.27
C GLU A 19 5.23 -5.85 19.70
N PHE A 20 5.40 -5.61 18.41
CA PHE A 20 4.73 -4.51 17.71
C PHE A 20 3.20 -4.60 17.79
N ILE A 21 2.62 -5.79 17.59
CA ILE A 21 1.16 -5.98 17.72
C ILE A 21 0.71 -5.81 19.17
N ASP A 22 1.50 -6.27 20.13
CA ASP A 22 1.21 -6.07 21.56
C ASP A 22 1.23 -4.59 21.93
N ASP A 23 2.19 -3.82 21.42
CA ASP A 23 2.26 -2.38 21.67
C ASP A 23 1.10 -1.63 20.97
N ALA A 24 0.78 -2.00 19.73
CA ALA A 24 -0.38 -1.46 19.02
C ALA A 24 -1.71 -1.76 19.73
N HIS A 25 -1.75 -2.78 20.60
CA HIS A 25 -2.91 -3.19 21.39
C HIS A 25 -2.64 -3.12 22.90
N ASN A 26 -1.79 -2.19 23.34
CA ASN A 26 -1.36 -2.04 24.73
C ASN A 26 -2.48 -1.62 25.71
N GLY A 27 -3.65 -1.20 25.19
CA GLY A 27 -4.82 -0.87 25.99
C GLY A 27 -5.62 -2.09 26.47
N SER A 28 -6.64 -1.84 27.29
CA SER A 28 -7.57 -2.88 27.76
C SER A 28 -8.65 -3.26 26.74
N PHE A 29 -8.42 -3.02 25.45
CA PHE A 29 -9.40 -3.29 24.40
C PHE A 29 -9.57 -4.79 24.16
N LEU A 30 -8.48 -5.55 24.16
CA LEU A 30 -8.49 -7.00 23.97
C LEU A 30 -8.19 -7.73 25.28
N TRP A 31 -8.96 -8.78 25.54
CA TRP A 31 -8.65 -9.72 26.63
C TRP A 31 -7.39 -10.55 26.31
N PRO A 32 -6.71 -11.10 27.33
CA PRO A 32 -5.56 -11.98 27.11
C PRO A 32 -5.84 -13.12 26.12
N GLU A 33 -7.03 -13.71 26.18
CA GLU A 33 -7.47 -14.78 25.28
C GLU A 33 -7.69 -14.29 23.85
N GLU A 34 -8.22 -13.08 23.67
CA GLU A 34 -8.42 -12.48 22.34
C GLU A 34 -7.09 -12.11 21.69
N ARG A 35 -6.13 -11.60 22.48
CA ARG A 35 -4.76 -11.36 22.00
C ARG A 35 -4.07 -12.66 21.57
N ALA A 36 -4.25 -13.73 22.34
CA ALA A 36 -3.74 -15.04 21.96
C ALA A 36 -4.34 -15.53 20.63
N ALA A 37 -5.65 -15.29 20.40
CA ALA A 37 -6.30 -15.60 19.14
C ALA A 37 -5.72 -14.78 17.96
N VAL A 38 -5.46 -13.48 18.16
CA VAL A 38 -4.81 -12.63 17.16
C VAL A 38 -3.42 -13.16 16.80
N HIS A 39 -2.59 -13.48 17.78
CA HIS A 39 -1.26 -14.06 17.50
C HIS A 39 -1.37 -15.38 16.75
N GLN A 40 -2.33 -16.25 17.09
CA GLN A 40 -2.54 -17.48 16.34
C GLN A 40 -2.94 -17.22 14.88
N LEU A 41 -3.84 -16.26 14.64
CA LEU A 41 -4.24 -15.85 13.29
C LEU A 41 -3.02 -15.38 12.48
N MET A 42 -2.20 -14.52 13.08
CA MET A 42 -0.99 -13.98 12.46
C MET A 42 0.03 -15.09 12.15
N MET A 43 0.22 -16.05 13.06
CA MET A 43 1.09 -17.21 12.85
C MET A 43 0.58 -18.11 11.70
N LEU A 44 -0.71 -18.39 11.68
CA LEU A 44 -1.31 -19.28 10.67
C LEU A 44 -1.30 -18.65 9.27
N HIS A 45 -1.47 -17.33 9.20
CA HIS A 45 -1.56 -16.58 7.95
C HIS A 45 -0.38 -15.63 7.76
N GLU A 46 0.82 -16.02 8.18
CA GLU A 46 2.02 -15.16 8.16
C GLU A 46 2.31 -14.53 6.80
N ARG A 47 1.99 -15.24 5.70
CA ARG A 47 2.16 -14.75 4.33
C ARG A 47 1.13 -13.71 3.87
N ALA A 48 0.01 -13.59 4.57
CA ALA A 48 -1.04 -12.64 4.25
C ALA A 48 -0.73 -11.22 4.75
N PHE A 49 0.18 -11.10 5.72
CA PHE A 49 0.57 -9.82 6.30
C PHE A 49 1.92 -9.39 5.73
N ALA A 50 1.97 -8.17 5.21
CA ALA A 50 3.19 -7.53 4.74
C ALA A 50 3.65 -6.49 5.76
N TRP A 51 4.93 -6.51 6.08
CA TRP A 51 5.57 -5.60 7.03
C TRP A 51 6.58 -4.68 6.35
N GLU A 52 7.10 -5.11 5.20
CA GLU A 52 8.09 -4.42 4.38
C GLU A 52 7.67 -4.42 2.90
N GLU A 53 8.21 -3.50 2.09
CA GLU A 53 7.86 -3.39 0.66
C GLU A 53 8.24 -4.64 -0.15
N SER A 54 9.26 -5.38 0.29
CA SER A 54 9.65 -6.66 -0.30
C SER A 54 8.64 -7.80 -0.08
N GLU A 55 7.76 -7.66 0.90
CA GLU A 55 6.78 -8.66 1.28
C GLU A 55 5.40 -8.44 0.64
N LYS A 56 5.24 -7.33 -0.08
CA LYS A 56 3.97 -6.94 -0.71
C LYS A 56 3.47 -8.03 -1.66
N GLY A 57 2.15 -8.17 -1.72
CA GLY A 57 1.49 -9.06 -2.67
C GLY A 57 1.57 -8.52 -4.09
N GLN A 58 1.36 -9.41 -5.06
CA GLN A 58 1.03 -9.03 -6.43
C GLN A 58 -0.16 -9.87 -6.88
N PHE A 59 -1.13 -9.26 -7.56
CA PHE A 59 -2.21 -9.98 -8.21
C PHE A 59 -1.63 -10.92 -9.26
N LYS A 60 -2.15 -12.15 -9.28
CA LYS A 60 -1.77 -13.11 -10.31
C LYS A 60 -2.36 -12.65 -11.65
N PRO A 61 -1.53 -12.49 -12.70
CA PRO A 61 -2.01 -12.07 -14.02
C PRO A 61 -3.08 -13.00 -14.62
N GLU A 62 -3.14 -14.25 -14.16
CA GLU A 62 -4.14 -15.25 -14.54
C GLU A 62 -5.57 -14.86 -14.11
N TYR A 63 -5.72 -14.14 -13.00
CA TYR A 63 -7.01 -13.72 -12.47
C TYR A 63 -7.29 -12.24 -12.74
N PHE A 64 -6.24 -11.42 -12.77
CA PHE A 64 -6.33 -9.99 -12.98
C PHE A 64 -5.38 -9.60 -14.12
N PRO A 65 -5.88 -9.54 -15.36
CA PRO A 65 -5.06 -9.10 -16.48
C PRO A 65 -4.63 -7.62 -16.28
N PRO A 66 -3.54 -7.19 -16.95
CA PRO A 66 -3.12 -5.79 -16.90
C PRO A 66 -4.26 -4.82 -17.23
N VAL A 67 -4.35 -3.74 -16.47
CA VAL A 67 -5.39 -2.71 -16.67
C VAL A 67 -5.11 -1.94 -17.95
N GLU A 68 -6.08 -1.91 -18.85
CA GLU A 68 -6.06 -1.02 -20.02
C GLU A 68 -6.66 0.34 -19.64
N MET A 69 -5.93 1.43 -19.87
CA MET A 69 -6.42 2.79 -19.58
C MET A 69 -7.06 3.40 -20.84
N PRO A 70 -8.40 3.52 -20.91
CA PRO A 70 -9.06 4.14 -22.04
C PRO A 70 -8.78 5.65 -22.05
N VAL A 71 -8.47 6.18 -23.22
CA VAL A 71 -8.16 7.61 -23.44
C VAL A 71 -8.92 8.14 -24.64
N ILE A 72 -9.29 9.41 -24.62
CA ILE A 72 -9.81 10.11 -25.82
C ILE A 72 -8.68 10.36 -26.82
N GLU A 73 -9.02 10.71 -28.07
CA GLU A 73 -8.01 11.12 -29.05
C GLU A 73 -7.24 12.36 -28.55
N HIS A 74 -5.91 12.28 -28.53
CA HIS A 74 -5.04 13.35 -28.06
C HIS A 74 -3.63 13.21 -28.64
N ILE A 75 -2.83 14.25 -28.45
CA ILE A 75 -1.41 14.26 -28.81
C ILE A 75 -0.59 14.01 -27.53
N PRO A 76 0.38 13.06 -27.53
CA PRO A 76 1.27 12.86 -26.41
C PRO A 76 2.02 14.15 -26.04
N TRP A 77 2.19 14.40 -24.75
CA TRP A 77 2.84 15.62 -24.24
C TRP A 77 4.24 15.36 -23.71
N ARG A 78 5.06 16.41 -23.76
CA ARG A 78 6.38 16.43 -23.15
C ARG A 78 6.53 17.64 -22.25
N VAL A 79 6.40 17.43 -20.95
CA VAL A 79 6.60 18.49 -19.95
C VAL A 79 8.01 18.41 -19.37
N PRO A 80 8.74 19.53 -19.23
CA PRO A 80 10.07 19.54 -18.61
C PRO A 80 10.00 19.10 -17.15
N ALA A 81 11.03 18.40 -16.68
CA ALA A 81 11.13 17.98 -15.28
C ALA A 81 11.33 19.19 -14.35
N MET A 82 10.80 19.11 -13.14
CA MET A 82 11.12 20.10 -12.11
C MET A 82 12.55 19.91 -11.61
N PRO A 83 13.29 20.99 -11.32
CA PRO A 83 14.62 20.88 -10.75
C PRO A 83 14.59 20.16 -9.40
N ILE A 84 15.48 19.19 -9.21
CA ILE A 84 15.68 18.53 -7.92
C ILE A 84 16.61 19.41 -7.08
N PRO A 85 16.24 19.76 -5.83
CA PRO A 85 17.14 20.49 -4.94
C PRO A 85 18.47 19.72 -4.75
N PRO A 86 19.64 20.39 -4.85
CA PRO A 86 20.93 19.70 -4.81
C PRO A 86 21.14 18.79 -3.60
N GLY A 87 20.68 19.21 -2.41
CA GLY A 87 20.79 18.41 -1.19
C GLY A 87 19.89 17.17 -1.11
N LEU A 88 18.99 16.97 -2.08
CA LEU A 88 18.07 15.83 -2.13
C LEU A 88 18.41 14.82 -3.24
N VAL A 89 19.37 15.13 -4.12
CA VAL A 89 19.66 14.32 -5.31
C VAL A 89 19.98 12.87 -4.95
N ASP A 90 20.85 12.63 -3.97
CA ASP A 90 21.26 11.27 -3.59
C ASP A 90 20.08 10.45 -3.04
N LYS A 91 19.24 11.07 -2.18
CA LYS A 91 18.03 10.44 -1.64
C LYS A 91 17.03 10.09 -2.75
N VAL A 92 16.89 10.96 -3.74
CA VAL A 92 15.99 10.70 -4.87
C VAL A 92 16.50 9.55 -5.74
N VAL A 93 17.80 9.51 -5.99
CA VAL A 93 18.42 8.42 -6.75
C VAL A 93 18.23 7.08 -6.03
N GLU A 94 18.39 7.06 -4.71
CA GLU A 94 18.11 5.88 -3.89
C GLU A 94 16.66 5.40 -4.02
N ILE A 95 15.69 6.31 -3.84
CA ILE A 95 14.25 5.99 -3.99
C ILE A 95 13.94 5.44 -5.38
N VAL A 96 14.49 6.04 -6.44
CA VAL A 96 14.26 5.58 -7.81
C VAL A 96 14.88 4.19 -8.04
N ARG A 97 16.07 3.92 -7.50
CA ARG A 97 16.71 2.59 -7.60
C ARG A 97 15.92 1.53 -6.85
N GLU A 98 15.42 1.84 -5.67
CA GLU A 98 14.57 0.95 -4.89
C GLU A 98 13.29 0.61 -5.67
N LYS A 99 12.62 1.61 -6.25
CA LYS A 99 11.43 1.39 -7.08
C LYS A 99 11.69 0.55 -8.34
N ILE A 100 12.89 0.66 -8.93
CA ILE A 100 13.29 -0.23 -10.04
C ILE A 100 13.53 -1.65 -9.52
N CYS A 101 14.18 -1.79 -8.37
CA CYS A 101 14.45 -3.09 -7.74
C CYS A 101 13.17 -3.84 -7.37
N THR A 102 12.16 -3.12 -6.85
CA THR A 102 10.85 -3.68 -6.49
C THR A 102 9.94 -3.91 -7.70
N GLY A 103 10.39 -3.59 -8.92
CA GLY A 103 9.63 -3.77 -10.16
C GLY A 103 8.51 -2.75 -10.38
N VAL A 104 8.40 -1.72 -9.51
CA VAL A 104 7.41 -0.65 -9.67
C VAL A 104 7.76 0.25 -10.84
N TYR A 105 9.05 0.52 -11.06
CA TYR A 105 9.55 1.31 -12.19
C TYR A 105 10.40 0.48 -13.15
N GLU A 106 10.28 0.81 -14.43
CA GLU A 106 11.11 0.26 -15.49
C GLU A 106 11.63 1.37 -16.43
N PRO A 107 12.82 1.21 -17.03
CA PRO A 107 13.26 2.06 -18.11
C PRO A 107 12.31 1.95 -19.31
N SER A 108 11.83 3.09 -19.81
CA SER A 108 10.93 3.13 -20.97
C SER A 108 11.35 4.18 -21.98
N SER A 109 10.94 3.97 -23.25
CA SER A 109 10.99 4.98 -24.30
C SER A 109 9.56 5.36 -24.66
N SER A 110 9.10 6.50 -24.15
CA SER A 110 7.70 6.93 -24.26
C SER A 110 7.57 8.29 -24.95
N SER A 111 6.50 8.45 -25.72
CA SER A 111 6.07 9.74 -26.26
C SER A 111 5.48 10.65 -25.19
N TYR A 112 5.11 10.09 -24.03
CA TYR A 112 4.61 10.82 -22.87
C TYR A 112 5.75 11.17 -21.92
N ARG A 113 5.76 12.41 -21.44
CA ARG A 113 6.60 12.83 -20.31
C ARG A 113 5.85 13.80 -19.41
N THR A 114 5.66 13.36 -18.18
CA THR A 114 4.95 14.10 -17.15
C THR A 114 5.92 14.63 -16.08
N ARG A 115 5.54 15.71 -15.40
CA ARG A 115 6.30 16.24 -14.26
C ARG A 115 6.17 15.32 -13.05
N TRP A 116 7.16 15.39 -12.17
CA TRP A 116 7.07 14.81 -10.84
C TRP A 116 7.84 15.71 -9.87
N PHE A 117 7.51 15.60 -8.59
CA PHE A 117 8.12 16.39 -7.52
C PHE A 117 8.16 15.59 -6.22
N LEU A 118 8.83 16.15 -5.22
CA LEU A 118 9.00 15.54 -3.91
C LEU A 118 8.11 16.23 -2.89
N VAL A 119 7.50 15.41 -2.03
CA VAL A 119 6.74 15.86 -0.87
C VAL A 119 7.33 15.20 0.37
N VAL A 120 7.53 15.97 1.43
CA VAL A 120 7.94 15.43 2.74
C VAL A 120 6.73 14.76 3.38
N LYS A 121 6.88 13.51 3.86
CA LYS A 121 5.81 12.81 4.59
C LYS A 121 5.57 13.49 5.95
N LYS A 122 4.50 13.06 6.64
CA LYS A 122 4.14 13.59 7.97
C LYS A 122 5.23 13.41 9.02
N ASP A 123 6.14 12.45 8.83
CA ASP A 123 7.31 12.21 9.68
C ASP A 123 8.41 13.29 9.57
N GLY A 124 8.27 14.24 8.65
CA GLY A 124 9.18 15.37 8.46
C GLY A 124 10.53 15.01 7.83
N THR A 125 10.77 13.74 7.52
CA THR A 125 12.11 13.25 7.10
C THR A 125 12.05 12.40 5.84
N SER A 126 11.03 11.58 5.68
CA SER A 126 10.87 10.72 4.51
C SER A 126 10.34 11.50 3.33
N LEU A 127 10.84 11.20 2.14
CA LEU A 127 10.39 11.80 0.90
C LEU A 127 9.40 10.88 0.18
N ARG A 128 8.41 11.47 -0.47
CA ARG A 128 7.50 10.81 -1.41
C ARG A 128 7.65 11.44 -2.77
N LEU A 129 7.93 10.61 -3.78
CA LEU A 129 7.89 11.01 -5.17
C LEU A 129 6.43 11.04 -5.65
N VAL A 130 6.00 12.17 -6.20
CA VAL A 130 4.63 12.39 -6.68
C VAL A 130 4.68 12.74 -8.16
N HIS A 131 3.97 11.96 -8.97
CA HIS A 131 3.79 12.24 -10.40
C HIS A 131 2.61 13.18 -10.62
N ASP A 132 2.82 14.25 -11.39
CA ASP A 132 1.79 15.24 -11.76
C ASP A 132 0.91 14.69 -12.88
N LEU A 133 0.04 13.72 -12.57
CA LEU A 133 -0.79 13.05 -13.57
C LEU A 133 -1.97 13.89 -14.08
N GLN A 134 -2.03 15.20 -13.81
CA GLN A 134 -3.10 16.07 -14.31
C GLN A 134 -3.29 16.00 -15.83
N PRO A 135 -2.23 16.01 -16.67
CA PRO A 135 -2.38 15.90 -18.11
C PRO A 135 -2.95 14.54 -18.55
N LEU A 136 -2.55 13.46 -17.85
CA LEU A 136 -3.07 12.12 -18.13
C LEU A 136 -4.55 12.03 -17.76
N ASN A 137 -4.90 12.47 -16.55
CA ASN A 137 -6.28 12.46 -16.07
C ASN A 137 -7.23 13.28 -16.95
N ALA A 138 -6.74 14.30 -17.66
CA ALA A 138 -7.54 15.12 -18.57
C ALA A 138 -7.92 14.39 -19.87
N VAL A 139 -7.16 13.36 -20.26
CA VAL A 139 -7.43 12.56 -21.48
C VAL A 139 -7.95 11.16 -21.17
N THR A 140 -7.79 10.69 -19.93
CA THR A 140 -8.33 9.40 -19.49
C THR A 140 -9.85 9.44 -19.43
N ILE A 141 -10.50 8.46 -20.05
CA ILE A 141 -11.94 8.26 -19.94
C ILE A 141 -12.23 7.74 -18.53
N HIS A 142 -13.03 8.49 -17.78
CA HIS A 142 -13.37 8.13 -16.40
C HIS A 142 -14.27 6.90 -16.37
N ASP A 143 -13.90 5.95 -15.52
CA ASP A 143 -14.79 4.85 -15.19
C ASP A 143 -15.98 5.36 -14.35
N SER A 144 -17.13 4.72 -14.54
CA SER A 144 -18.38 5.03 -13.84
C SER A 144 -18.50 4.35 -12.48
N SER A 145 -17.50 3.55 -12.07
CA SER A 145 -17.48 2.93 -10.75
C SER A 145 -17.36 3.98 -9.66
N ILE A 146 -18.48 4.21 -8.98
CA ILE A 146 -18.54 5.09 -7.81
C ILE A 146 -18.29 4.23 -6.57
N PRO A 147 -17.38 4.63 -5.66
CA PRO A 147 -17.21 3.95 -4.39
C PRO A 147 -18.54 3.85 -3.63
N PRO A 148 -18.77 2.77 -2.87
CA PRO A 148 -20.00 2.64 -2.10
C PRO A 148 -20.15 3.77 -1.09
N ILE A 149 -21.39 4.16 -0.80
CA ILE A 149 -21.70 5.18 0.19
C ILE A 149 -21.32 4.65 1.57
N LEU A 150 -20.37 5.31 2.23
CA LEU A 150 -19.78 4.85 3.49
C LEU A 150 -20.83 4.72 4.61
N GLU A 151 -21.79 5.65 4.71
CA GLU A 151 -22.85 5.57 5.72
C GLU A 151 -23.75 4.34 5.52
N GLN A 152 -23.96 3.91 4.28
CA GLN A 152 -24.74 2.70 4.01
C GLN A 152 -23.95 1.44 4.35
N LEU A 153 -22.67 1.42 3.97
CA LEU A 153 -21.77 0.32 4.27
C LEU A 153 -21.62 0.11 5.79
N THR A 154 -21.37 1.19 6.54
CA THR A 154 -21.22 1.13 8.00
C THR A 154 -22.47 0.65 8.73
N LYS A 155 -23.68 0.97 8.23
CA LYS A 155 -24.94 0.46 8.81
C LYS A 155 -25.05 -1.07 8.78
N TRP A 156 -24.50 -1.75 7.78
CA TRP A 156 -24.50 -3.21 7.74
C TRP A 156 -23.68 -3.86 8.85
N TYR A 157 -22.75 -3.09 9.42
CA TYR A 157 -21.91 -3.50 10.55
C TYR A 157 -22.41 -2.95 11.89
N ALA A 158 -23.52 -2.20 11.90
CA ALA A 158 -24.12 -1.72 13.14
C ALA A 158 -24.51 -2.91 14.04
N CYS A 159 -24.33 -2.74 15.35
CA CYS A 159 -24.63 -3.76 16.36
C CYS A 159 -23.84 -5.07 16.25
N ARG A 160 -22.74 -5.12 15.49
CA ARG A 160 -21.79 -6.24 15.55
C ARG A 160 -20.95 -6.12 16.82
N ALA A 161 -20.85 -7.21 17.57
CA ALA A 161 -20.08 -7.26 18.81
C ALA A 161 -18.55 -7.26 18.57
N VAL A 162 -18.12 -7.69 17.38
CA VAL A 162 -16.70 -7.80 17.00
C VAL A 162 -16.55 -7.31 15.57
N LEU A 163 -15.57 -6.43 15.35
CA LEU A 163 -15.17 -5.92 14.04
C LEU A 163 -13.67 -6.05 13.89
N ALA A 164 -13.21 -6.37 12.70
CA ALA A 164 -11.80 -6.34 12.33
C ALA A 164 -11.63 -5.49 11.07
N THR A 165 -10.60 -4.66 11.05
CA THR A 165 -10.25 -3.81 9.90
C THR A 165 -8.85 -4.17 9.45
N LEU A 166 -8.72 -4.44 8.15
CA LEU A 166 -7.44 -4.70 7.50
C LEU A 166 -7.28 -3.68 6.38
N ASP A 167 -6.04 -3.25 6.17
CA ASP A 167 -5.68 -2.35 5.08
C ASP A 167 -4.71 -3.07 4.15
N LEU A 168 -4.82 -2.81 2.85
CA LEU A 168 -3.92 -3.38 1.85
C LEU A 168 -2.61 -2.60 1.82
N PHE A 169 -1.50 -3.31 2.00
CA PHE A 169 -0.18 -2.71 1.96
C PHE A 169 0.19 -2.33 0.53
N VAL A 170 0.05 -1.03 0.20
CA VAL A 170 0.29 -0.48 -1.15
C VAL A 170 -0.68 -1.05 -2.20
N GLY A 171 -1.99 -1.02 -1.91
CA GLY A 171 -3.02 -1.67 -2.74
C GLY A 171 -3.14 -1.24 -4.22
N TYR A 172 -2.47 -0.17 -4.67
CA TYR A 172 -2.41 0.20 -6.10
C TYR A 172 -1.21 -0.41 -6.84
N ASP A 173 -0.17 -0.84 -6.12
CA ASP A 173 1.06 -1.41 -6.70
C ASP A 173 1.06 -2.96 -6.61
N GLU A 174 -0.12 -3.56 -6.33
CA GLU A 174 -0.40 -5.00 -6.36
C GLU A 174 -0.63 -5.52 -7.79
#